data_AF-A0A813GY96-F1
#
_entry.id   AF-A0A813GY96-F1
#
_cell.length_a   1.000
_cell.length_b   1.000
_cell.length_c   1.000
_cell.angle_alpha   90.00
_cell.angle_beta   90.00
_cell.angle_gamma   90.00
#
_symmetry.space_group_name_H-M   'P 1'
#
loop_
_entity.id
_entity.type
_entity.pdbx_description
1 polymer ?
#
loop_
_entity_poly.entity_id
_entity_poly.type
_entity_poly.pdbx_seq_one_letter_code
_entity_poly.pdbx_strand_id
1 'polypeptide(L)'
;MVQIDRQQKCCVLHDGSMLPYDYLIVGAGLQDDALHALRIRSWGVEHVTDGYRRVNGAMSAADPSIRDLLVEGGTLVKSLIWNPLSYAVVYGRSLHAYCVVQGLLLRKVPAKKIILVLPPRLQDASRQLPVDAFYEGDEVEKKIHHILDNMGLKVFQGYRLLGIQQCNRERLKSLIFEDHNYREPVAGEVAQGTEKDSKEPRTPREGTSQTPNGTMEDFGSSPAGLPQKILACRICITADSVN
;
A
#
# COMPACT_ATOMS: atom_id res chain seq x y z
N MET A 1 17.93 -8.52 -17.78
CA MET A 1 19.37 -8.50 -17.41
C MET A 1 19.43 -9.01 -15.98
N VAL A 2 20.19 -10.08 -15.75
CA VAL A 2 20.24 -10.75 -14.45
C VAL A 2 21.50 -10.38 -13.69
N GLN A 3 22.61 -10.18 -14.41
CA GLN A 3 23.92 -9.92 -13.81
C GLN A 3 24.75 -9.00 -14.70
N ILE A 4 25.59 -8.17 -14.07
CA ILE A 4 26.61 -7.36 -14.74
C ILE A 4 27.98 -7.89 -14.32
N ASP A 5 28.73 -8.44 -15.27
CA ASP A 5 30.14 -8.78 -15.08
C ASP A 5 30.99 -7.58 -15.50
N ARG A 6 31.64 -6.94 -14.52
CA ARG A 6 32.50 -5.78 -14.74
C ARG A 6 33.91 -6.16 -15.19
N GLN A 7 34.37 -7.38 -14.91
CA GLN A 7 35.69 -7.84 -15.31
C GLN A 7 35.70 -8.20 -16.79
N GLN A 8 34.68 -8.93 -17.24
CA GLN A 8 34.51 -9.31 -18.65
C GLN A 8 33.82 -8.23 -19.49
N LYS A 9 33.37 -7.15 -18.85
CA LYS A 9 32.59 -6.05 -19.45
C LYS A 9 31.40 -6.58 -20.26
N CYS A 10 30.56 -7.39 -19.62
CA CYS A 10 29.35 -7.91 -20.26
C CYS A 10 28.15 -7.98 -19.30
N CYS A 11 26.96 -7.89 -19.85
CA CYS A 11 25.70 -8.12 -19.16
C CYS A 11 25.17 -9.52 -19.48
N VAL A 12 24.79 -10.28 -18.45
CA VAL A 12 24.15 -11.59 -18.62
C VAL A 12 22.63 -11.41 -18.68
N LEU A 13 22.00 -11.92 -19.74
CA LEU A 13 20.56 -11.86 -19.95
C LEU A 13 19.84 -13.05 -19.30
N HIS A 14 18.50 -13.04 -19.31
CA HIS A 14 17.70 -14.09 -18.63
C HIS A 14 17.85 -15.47 -19.27
N ASP A 15 18.21 -15.52 -20.55
CA ASP A 15 18.49 -16.74 -21.31
C ASP A 15 19.95 -17.22 -21.15
N GLY A 16 20.74 -16.55 -20.31
CA GLY A 16 22.16 -16.85 -20.10
C GLY A 16 23.09 -16.27 -21.18
N SER A 17 22.56 -15.61 -22.21
CA SER A 17 23.40 -14.95 -23.22
C SER A 17 24.17 -13.77 -22.63
N MET A 18 25.33 -13.47 -23.21
CA MET A 18 26.23 -12.42 -22.74
C MET A 18 26.31 -11.28 -23.75
N LEU A 19 26.01 -10.06 -23.29
CA LEU A 19 26.07 -8.84 -24.09
C LEU A 19 27.29 -8.01 -23.66
N PRO A 20 28.38 -7.97 -24.44
CA PRO A 20 29.56 -7.17 -24.11
C PRO A 20 29.27 -5.66 -24.24
N TYR A 21 30.01 -4.83 -23.50
CA TYR A 21 29.90 -3.37 -23.53
C TYR A 21 31.26 -2.68 -23.41
N ASP A 22 31.42 -1.54 -24.09
CA ASP A 22 32.53 -0.61 -23.84
C ASP A 22 32.17 0.38 -22.72
N TYR A 23 30.92 0.84 -22.76
CA TYR A 23 30.29 1.71 -21.76
C TYR A 23 28.92 1.16 -21.39
N LEU A 24 28.65 1.01 -20.10
CA LEU A 24 27.35 0.59 -19.59
C LEU A 24 26.67 1.76 -18.89
N ILE A 25 25.50 2.15 -19.38
CA ILE A 25 24.63 3.14 -18.74
C ILE A 25 23.52 2.39 -18.02
N VAL A 26 23.45 2.53 -16.70
CA VAL A 26 22.40 1.92 -15.88
C VAL A 26 21.24 2.91 -15.75
N GLY A 27 20.21 2.70 -16.55
CA GLY A 27 18.96 3.47 -16.53
C GLY A 27 17.76 2.66 -16.02
N ALA A 28 17.96 1.81 -15.00
CA ALA A 28 16.95 0.84 -14.56
C ALA A 28 15.69 1.46 -13.91
N GLY A 29 15.70 2.77 -13.66
CA GLY A 29 14.60 3.50 -13.03
C GLY A 29 14.39 3.14 -11.56
N LEU A 30 13.31 3.68 -10.98
CA LEU A 30 12.83 3.31 -9.65
C LEU A 30 11.82 2.16 -9.79
N GLN A 31 11.93 1.16 -8.90
CA GLN A 31 10.98 0.05 -8.81
C GLN A 31 10.09 0.23 -7.57
N ASP A 32 8.92 -0.39 -7.60
CA ASP A 32 8.02 -0.43 -6.45
C ASP A 32 8.45 -1.49 -5.45
N ASP A 33 8.98 -1.06 -4.31
CA ASP A 33 9.48 -1.97 -3.27
C ASP A 33 8.34 -2.56 -2.44
N ALA A 34 7.19 -1.89 -2.33
CA ALA A 34 6.08 -2.35 -1.51
C ALA A 34 5.55 -3.72 -1.94
N LEU A 35 5.18 -3.91 -3.21
CA LEU A 35 4.75 -5.23 -3.71
C LEU A 35 5.92 -6.20 -3.84
N HIS A 36 7.11 -5.70 -4.19
CA HIS A 36 8.31 -6.51 -4.32
C HIS A 36 8.70 -7.19 -3.00
N ALA A 37 8.67 -6.45 -1.88
CA ALA A 37 8.92 -6.97 -0.53
C ALA A 37 7.95 -8.09 -0.14
N LEU A 38 6.72 -8.04 -0.66
CA LEU A 38 5.69 -9.07 -0.45
C LEU A 38 5.75 -10.22 -1.47
N ARG A 39 6.75 -10.21 -2.37
CA ARG A 39 6.87 -11.13 -3.50
C ARG A 39 5.62 -11.17 -4.37
N ILE A 40 5.03 -10.01 -4.61
CA ILE A 40 3.84 -9.84 -5.45
C ILE A 40 4.26 -9.12 -6.73
N ARG A 41 3.86 -9.66 -7.88
CA ARG A 41 3.95 -8.94 -9.14
C ARG A 41 2.69 -8.11 -9.36
N SER A 42 2.89 -6.90 -9.86
CA SER A 42 1.81 -6.01 -10.26
C SER A 42 0.89 -6.71 -11.27
N TRP A 43 -0.42 -6.49 -11.14
CA TRP A 43 -1.43 -7.19 -11.91
C TRP A 43 -1.23 -7.09 -13.43
N GLY A 44 -0.79 -5.93 -13.92
CA GLY A 44 -0.60 -5.67 -15.33
C GLY A 44 0.61 -6.34 -15.97
N VAL A 45 1.49 -6.94 -15.17
CA VAL A 45 2.72 -7.58 -15.66
C VAL A 45 2.45 -9.06 -15.96
N GLU A 46 2.54 -9.42 -17.25
CA GLU A 46 2.26 -10.76 -17.77
C GLU A 46 3.29 -11.84 -17.42
N HIS A 47 4.49 -11.47 -17.00
CA HIS A 47 5.52 -12.44 -16.61
C HIS A 47 5.65 -12.50 -15.10
N VAL A 48 5.44 -13.69 -14.52
CA VAL A 48 5.67 -13.93 -13.09
C VAL A 48 7.04 -14.58 -12.94
N THR A 49 7.95 -13.88 -12.26
CA THR A 49 9.28 -14.42 -11.92
C THR A 49 9.17 -15.47 -10.82
N ASP A 50 10.09 -16.44 -10.78
CA ASP A 50 10.11 -17.47 -9.74
C ASP A 50 10.08 -16.88 -8.33
N GLY A 51 9.24 -17.46 -7.47
CA GLY A 51 9.04 -17.01 -6.09
C GLY A 51 8.07 -15.84 -5.93
N TYR A 52 7.59 -15.24 -7.03
CA TYR A 52 6.53 -14.23 -7.00
C TYR A 52 5.15 -14.85 -7.24
N ARG A 53 4.12 -14.18 -6.72
CA ARG A 53 2.72 -14.50 -6.99
C ARG A 53 1.98 -13.31 -7.58
N ARG A 54 0.84 -13.58 -8.20
CA ARG A 54 -0.12 -12.55 -8.62
C ARG A 54 -1.19 -12.33 -7.57
N VAL A 55 -1.69 -11.09 -7.54
CA VAL A 55 -2.90 -10.72 -6.81
C VAL A 55 -3.74 -9.85 -7.71
N ASN A 56 -4.91 -10.33 -8.12
CA ASN A 56 -5.85 -9.52 -8.90
C ASN A 56 -6.35 -8.37 -8.03
N GLY A 57 -6.04 -7.14 -8.45
CA GLY A 57 -6.36 -5.91 -7.72
C GLY A 57 -5.16 -5.25 -7.03
N ALA A 58 -4.00 -5.90 -6.92
CA ALA A 58 -2.77 -5.24 -6.46
C ALA A 58 -1.95 -4.80 -7.66
N MET A 59 -1.66 -3.50 -7.74
CA MET A 59 -0.89 -2.91 -8.84
C MET A 59 0.11 -1.90 -8.32
N SER A 60 1.20 -1.72 -9.06
CA SER A 60 2.17 -0.67 -8.82
C SER A 60 1.86 0.54 -9.71
N ALA A 61 2.07 1.76 -9.21
CA ALA A 61 2.03 2.99 -9.98
C ALA A 61 3.09 3.02 -11.11
N ALA A 62 4.15 2.23 -10.97
CA ALA A 62 5.18 2.03 -11.99
C ALA A 62 4.85 0.90 -12.98
N ASP A 63 3.68 0.25 -12.87
CA ASP A 63 3.26 -0.76 -13.84
C ASP A 63 3.08 -0.13 -15.22
N PRO A 64 3.76 -0.63 -16.27
CA PRO A 64 3.69 -0.05 -17.61
C PRO A 64 2.26 -0.07 -18.19
N SER A 65 1.41 -0.97 -17.72
CA SER A 65 0.03 -1.13 -18.17
C SER A 65 -1.00 -0.52 -17.20
N ILE A 66 -0.57 0.22 -16.17
CA ILE A 66 -1.50 0.83 -15.20
C ILE A 66 -2.54 1.72 -15.87
N ARG A 67 -2.16 2.40 -16.96
CA ARG A 67 -3.07 3.25 -17.73
C ARG A 67 -4.21 2.44 -18.36
N ASP A 68 -3.91 1.24 -18.84
CA ASP A 68 -4.89 0.35 -19.48
C ASP A 68 -5.79 -0.30 -18.43
N LEU A 69 -5.21 -0.67 -17.28
CA LEU A 69 -5.96 -1.18 -16.13
C LEU A 69 -6.95 -0.13 -15.57
N LEU A 70 -6.52 1.13 -15.50
CA LEU A 70 -7.30 2.26 -15.00
C LEU A 70 -7.89 3.11 -16.13
N VAL A 71 -8.28 2.49 -17.25
CA VAL A 71 -8.93 3.22 -18.34
C VAL A 71 -10.30 3.77 -17.91
N GLU A 72 -10.62 4.98 -18.36
CA GLU A 72 -11.93 5.59 -18.09
C GLU A 72 -13.06 4.72 -18.66
N GLY A 73 -14.08 4.43 -17.85
CA GLY A 73 -15.14 3.50 -18.23
C GLY A 73 -14.72 2.02 -18.28
N GLY A 74 -13.47 1.68 -17.93
CA GLY A 74 -12.99 0.31 -17.78
C GLY A 74 -13.64 -0.41 -16.59
N THR A 75 -13.52 -1.74 -16.56
CA THR A 75 -14.17 -2.60 -15.55
C THR A 75 -13.76 -2.23 -14.13
N LEU A 76 -12.48 -1.91 -13.89
CA LEU A 76 -11.99 -1.54 -12.55
C LEU A 76 -12.53 -0.21 -12.08
N VAL A 77 -12.45 0.82 -12.92
CA VAL A 77 -12.97 2.15 -12.62
C VAL A 77 -14.49 2.09 -12.43
N LYS A 78 -15.23 1.37 -13.28
CA LYS A 78 -16.67 1.13 -13.10
C LYS A 78 -16.97 0.40 -11.78
N SER A 79 -16.18 -0.61 -11.42
CA SER A 79 -16.35 -1.29 -10.13
C SER A 79 -16.15 -0.32 -8.97
N LEU A 80 -15.10 0.51 -9.00
CA LEU A 80 -14.90 1.54 -7.97
C LEU A 80 -16.04 2.54 -7.91
N ILE A 81 -16.59 2.98 -9.04
CA ILE A 81 -17.69 3.95 -9.06
C ILE A 81 -18.98 3.31 -8.51
N TRP A 82 -19.40 2.18 -9.09
CA TRP A 82 -20.76 1.65 -8.91
C TRP A 82 -20.88 0.61 -7.80
N ASN A 83 -19.83 -0.16 -7.50
CA ASN A 83 -19.91 -1.19 -6.46
C ASN A 83 -19.68 -0.57 -5.07
N PRO A 84 -20.67 -0.59 -4.16
CA PRO A 84 -20.53 0.01 -2.83
C PRO A 84 -19.49 -0.69 -1.94
N LEU A 85 -19.11 -1.93 -2.28
CA LEU A 85 -18.14 -2.74 -1.53
C LEU A 85 -16.71 -2.60 -2.08
N SER A 86 -16.49 -1.83 -3.15
CA SER A 86 -15.18 -1.66 -3.78
C SER A 86 -14.53 -0.34 -3.35
N TYR A 87 -13.37 -0.45 -2.72
CA TYR A 87 -12.51 0.66 -2.33
C TYR A 87 -11.14 0.52 -3.01
N ALA A 88 -10.56 1.66 -3.35
CA ALA A 88 -9.18 1.76 -3.80
C ALA A 88 -8.31 2.26 -2.65
N VAL A 89 -7.31 1.47 -2.29
CA VAL A 89 -6.25 1.90 -1.37
C VAL A 89 -5.06 2.34 -2.21
N VAL A 90 -4.59 3.56 -2.00
CA VAL A 90 -3.33 4.05 -2.54
C VAL A 90 -2.32 4.03 -1.40
N TYR A 91 -1.25 3.27 -1.54
CA TYR A 91 -0.19 3.14 -0.54
C TYR A 91 1.05 3.87 -1.01
N GLY A 92 1.42 4.93 -0.28
CA GLY A 92 2.62 5.71 -0.54
C GLY A 92 2.51 7.17 -0.10
N ARG A 93 3.67 7.80 0.06
CA ARG A 93 3.93 9.18 0.47
C ARG A 93 4.63 9.98 -0.63
N SER A 94 5.01 9.34 -1.74
CA SER A 94 5.60 10.01 -2.89
C SER A 94 4.61 10.85 -3.68
N LEU A 95 5.15 11.73 -4.55
CA LEU A 95 4.33 12.54 -5.45
C LEU A 95 3.46 11.64 -6.35
N HIS A 96 3.96 10.45 -6.72
CA HIS A 96 3.20 9.47 -7.49
C HIS A 96 1.94 9.02 -6.76
N ALA A 97 1.98 8.82 -5.44
CA ALA A 97 0.80 8.46 -4.66
C ALA A 97 -0.31 9.53 -4.77
N TYR A 98 0.07 10.81 -4.62
CA TYR A 98 -0.87 11.93 -4.77
C TYR A 98 -1.39 12.06 -6.21
N CYS A 99 -0.53 11.84 -7.22
CA CYS A 99 -0.95 11.82 -8.62
C CYS A 99 -1.91 10.67 -8.93
N VAL A 100 -1.74 9.48 -8.33
CA VAL A 100 -2.68 8.36 -8.46
C VAL A 100 -4.04 8.74 -7.88
N VAL A 101 -4.08 9.33 -6.68
CA VAL A 101 -5.32 9.84 -6.07
C VAL A 101 -6.00 10.83 -6.99
N GLN A 102 -5.26 11.82 -7.51
CA GLN A 102 -5.79 12.80 -8.46
C GLN A 102 -6.31 12.13 -9.74
N GLY A 103 -5.58 11.15 -10.27
CA GLY A 103 -5.98 10.39 -11.46
C GLY A 103 -7.28 9.61 -11.29
N LEU A 104 -7.52 9.05 -10.10
CA LEU A 104 -8.78 8.39 -9.75
C LEU A 104 -9.94 9.39 -9.65
N LEU A 105 -9.72 10.55 -9.02
CA LEU A 105 -10.72 11.63 -8.91
C LEU A 105 -11.11 12.17 -10.28
N LEU A 106 -10.15 12.39 -11.18
CA LEU A 106 -10.40 12.84 -12.55
C LEU A 106 -11.27 11.85 -13.34
N ARG A 107 -11.11 10.55 -13.07
CA ARG A 107 -11.92 9.45 -13.62
C ARG A 107 -13.26 9.24 -12.90
N LYS A 108 -13.70 10.23 -12.11
CA LYS A 108 -14.99 10.26 -11.39
C LYS A 108 -15.15 9.16 -10.33
N VAL A 109 -14.05 8.58 -9.83
CA VAL A 109 -14.11 7.72 -8.65
C VAL A 109 -14.50 8.58 -7.44
N PRO A 110 -15.56 8.25 -6.69
CA PRO A 110 -15.96 9.02 -5.52
C PRO A 110 -14.83 9.08 -4.48
N ALA A 111 -14.49 10.28 -4.01
CA ALA A 111 -13.41 10.49 -3.02
C ALA A 111 -13.55 9.59 -1.78
N LYS A 112 -14.78 9.41 -1.27
CA LYS A 112 -15.12 8.51 -0.16
C LYS A 112 -14.76 7.03 -0.35
N LYS A 113 -14.44 6.60 -1.58
CA LYS A 113 -14.00 5.24 -1.91
C LYS A 113 -12.49 5.11 -2.10
N ILE A 114 -11.78 6.22 -2.02
CA ILE A 114 -10.32 6.28 -2.09
C ILE A 114 -9.82 6.38 -0.65
N ILE A 115 -8.81 5.59 -0.34
CA ILE A 115 -8.12 5.60 0.94
C ILE A 115 -6.64 5.79 0.64
N LEU A 116 -6.03 6.84 1.15
CA LEU A 116 -4.59 7.08 1.05
C LEU A 116 -3.94 6.59 2.35
N VAL A 117 -2.99 5.68 2.24
CA VAL A 117 -2.22 5.15 3.38
C VAL A 117 -0.76 5.57 3.21
N LEU A 118 -0.25 6.34 4.16
CA LEU A 118 1.11 6.86 4.15
C LEU A 118 2.03 5.98 5.01
N PRO A 119 3.09 5.37 4.45
CA PRO A 119 4.09 4.61 5.21
C PRO A 119 4.80 5.48 6.24
N PRO A 120 5.31 4.94 7.36
CA PRO A 120 6.05 5.71 8.36
C PRO A 120 7.30 6.38 7.76
N ARG A 121 7.65 7.57 8.25
CA ARG A 121 8.91 8.24 7.89
C ARG A 121 10.04 7.57 8.69
N LEU A 122 10.83 6.73 8.03
CA LEU A 122 11.98 6.07 8.67
C LEU A 122 13.14 7.06 8.76
N GLN A 123 13.67 7.27 9.97
CA GLN A 123 14.79 8.21 10.21
C GLN A 123 16.13 7.66 9.69
N ASP A 124 16.22 6.35 9.43
CA ASP A 124 17.41 5.70 8.88
C ASP A 124 17.53 5.90 7.36
N ALA A 125 17.77 7.15 6.94
CA ALA A 125 18.04 7.55 5.57
C ALA A 125 19.38 7.01 5.00
N SER A 126 20.13 6.22 5.79
CA SER A 126 21.45 5.71 5.41
C SER A 126 21.42 4.63 4.33
N ARG A 127 20.25 4.01 4.08
CA ARG A 127 20.11 2.92 3.08
C ARG A 127 19.07 3.18 1.99
N GLN A 128 18.21 4.19 2.12
CA GLN A 128 17.11 4.47 1.20
C GLN A 128 16.97 5.98 0.99
N LEU A 129 16.83 6.39 -0.28
CA LEU A 129 16.52 7.78 -0.61
C LEU A 129 15.08 8.07 -0.19
N PRO A 130 14.82 9.18 0.54
CA PRO A 130 13.47 9.56 0.88
C PRO A 130 12.68 9.85 -0.40
N VAL A 131 11.57 9.15 -0.60
CA VAL A 131 10.67 9.33 -1.75
C VAL A 131 9.51 10.27 -1.39
N ASP A 132 9.55 10.87 -0.20
CA ASP A 132 8.47 11.71 0.33
C ASP A 132 8.21 12.92 -0.58
N ALA A 133 6.94 13.15 -0.92
CA ALA A 133 6.55 14.34 -1.69
C ALA A 133 6.77 15.65 -0.91
N PHE A 134 6.68 15.57 0.41
CA PHE A 134 6.71 16.69 1.34
C PHE A 134 7.54 16.34 2.57
N TYR A 135 8.19 17.34 3.18
CA TYR A 135 8.91 17.16 4.43
C TYR A 135 7.95 16.93 5.61
N GLU A 136 8.45 16.39 6.71
CA GLU A 136 7.66 16.25 7.93
C GLU A 136 7.23 17.62 8.46
N GLY A 137 5.94 17.79 8.71
CA GLY A 137 5.38 19.05 9.21
C GLY A 137 5.12 20.12 8.13
N ASP A 138 5.31 19.80 6.85
CA ASP A 138 5.06 20.72 5.73
C ASP A 138 3.60 21.21 5.71
N GLU A 139 3.41 22.53 5.65
CA GLU A 139 2.09 23.16 5.61
C GLU A 139 1.32 22.82 4.32
N VAL A 140 2.03 22.55 3.23
CA VAL A 140 1.43 22.13 1.97
C VAL A 140 0.84 20.73 2.11
N GLU A 141 1.54 19.80 2.77
CA GLU A 141 1.03 18.45 3.05
C GLU A 141 -0.26 18.53 3.88
N LYS A 142 -0.24 19.31 4.96
CA LYS A 142 -1.41 19.54 5.83
C LYS A 142 -2.60 20.09 5.05
N LYS A 143 -2.37 21.10 4.21
CA LYS A 143 -3.42 21.71 3.39
C LYS A 143 -3.99 20.73 2.38
N ILE A 144 -3.14 19.93 1.74
CA ILE A 144 -3.59 18.89 0.80
C ILE A 144 -4.44 17.85 1.54
N HIS A 145 -3.96 17.33 2.68
CA HIS A 145 -4.71 16.33 3.45
C HIS A 145 -6.06 16.89 3.92
N HIS A 146 -6.11 18.15 4.36
CA HIS A 146 -7.37 18.81 4.71
C HIS A 146 -8.33 18.92 3.53
N ILE A 147 -7.84 19.26 2.32
CA ILE A 147 -8.67 19.28 1.11
C ILE A 147 -9.20 17.87 0.79
N LEU A 148 -8.33 16.86 0.85
CA LEU A 148 -8.72 15.47 0.58
C LEU A 148 -9.77 14.97 1.59
N ASP A 149 -9.59 15.26 2.87
CA ASP A 149 -10.54 14.91 3.93
C ASP A 149 -11.89 15.63 3.76
N ASN A 150 -11.88 16.92 3.41
CA ASN A 150 -13.11 17.67 3.08
C ASN A 150 -13.87 17.09 1.87
N MET A 151 -13.16 16.44 0.93
CA MET A 151 -13.79 15.71 -0.18
C MET A 151 -14.35 14.34 0.26
N GLY A 152 -14.04 13.88 1.47
CA GLY A 152 -14.42 12.60 2.06
C GLY A 152 -13.41 11.48 1.86
N LEU A 153 -12.21 11.77 1.33
CA LEU A 153 -11.13 10.79 1.19
C LEU A 153 -10.49 10.54 2.55
N LYS A 154 -10.27 9.26 2.89
CA LYS A 154 -9.63 8.90 4.17
C LYS A 154 -8.11 8.85 4.02
N VAL A 155 -7.39 9.56 4.88
CA VAL A 155 -5.93 9.52 4.94
C VAL A 155 -5.51 8.83 6.25
N PHE A 156 -4.77 7.73 6.15
CA PHE A 156 -4.14 7.06 7.28
C PHE A 156 -2.64 7.27 7.20
N GLN A 157 -2.00 7.66 8.29
CA GLN A 157 -0.56 7.94 8.32
C GLN A 157 0.17 6.95 9.21
N GLY A 158 1.46 6.70 8.97
CA GLY A 158 2.29 5.90 9.87
C GLY A 158 1.99 4.39 9.84
N TYR A 159 1.45 3.89 8.73
CA TYR A 159 1.11 2.48 8.59
C TYR A 159 2.03 1.80 7.58
N ARG A 160 2.77 0.77 8.00
CA ARG A 160 3.66 0.00 7.12
C ARG A 160 2.94 -1.23 6.58
N LEU A 161 3.03 -1.49 5.28
CA LEU A 161 2.37 -2.63 4.64
C LEU A 161 3.14 -3.94 4.90
N LEU A 162 2.57 -4.81 5.73
CA LEU A 162 3.17 -6.11 6.08
C LEU A 162 2.71 -7.25 5.16
N GLY A 163 1.50 -7.16 4.61
CA GLY A 163 0.94 -8.30 3.91
C GLY A 163 -0.37 -8.03 3.18
N ILE A 164 -0.72 -9.00 2.34
CA ILE A 164 -1.94 -8.99 1.53
C ILE A 164 -2.66 -10.32 1.69
N GLN A 165 -3.96 -10.25 2.00
CA GLN A 165 -4.84 -11.42 1.97
C GLN A 165 -5.55 -11.52 0.63
N GLN A 166 -5.54 -12.73 0.08
CA GLN A 166 -6.26 -13.09 -1.13
C GLN A 166 -7.45 -13.98 -0.80
N CYS A 167 -8.49 -13.96 -1.64
CA CYS A 167 -9.51 -14.99 -1.62
C CYS A 167 -9.13 -16.18 -2.51
N ASN A 168 -9.93 -17.25 -2.46
CA ASN A 168 -9.74 -18.47 -3.25
C ASN A 168 -9.74 -18.27 -4.78
N ARG A 169 -10.04 -17.07 -5.27
CA ARG A 169 -10.01 -16.69 -6.70
C ARG A 169 -8.83 -15.75 -7.02
N GLU A 170 -7.79 -15.75 -6.20
CA GLU A 170 -6.59 -14.90 -6.34
C GLU A 170 -6.89 -13.39 -6.35
N ARG A 171 -8.06 -12.98 -5.83
CA ARG A 171 -8.44 -11.56 -5.74
C ARG A 171 -8.06 -10.98 -4.40
N LEU A 172 -7.64 -9.73 -4.43
CA LEU A 172 -7.41 -8.93 -3.24
C LEU A 172 -8.67 -8.91 -2.36
N LYS A 173 -8.46 -9.19 -1.08
CA LYS A 173 -9.48 -9.17 -0.03
C LYS A 173 -9.19 -8.08 1.00
N SER A 174 -7.96 -8.04 1.50
CA SER A 174 -7.53 -7.06 2.50
C SER A 174 -6.03 -6.86 2.51
N LEU A 175 -5.62 -5.74 3.10
CA LEU A 175 -4.23 -5.37 3.39
C LEU A 175 -3.99 -5.45 4.89
N ILE A 176 -2.79 -5.86 5.29
CA ILE A 176 -2.35 -5.94 6.68
C ILE A 176 -1.28 -4.89 6.89
N PHE A 177 -1.47 -4.04 7.88
CA PHE A 177 -0.58 -2.94 8.21
C PHE A 177 -0.03 -3.09 9.63
N GLU A 178 1.17 -2.58 9.85
CA GLU A 178 1.77 -2.32 11.17
C GLU A 178 1.58 -0.85 11.52
N ASP A 179 1.08 -0.56 12.73
CA ASP A 179 0.87 0.80 13.22
C ASP A 179 2.12 1.33 13.94
N HIS A 180 2.81 2.27 13.29
CA HIS A 180 3.99 2.94 13.86
C HIS A 180 3.66 4.23 14.63
N ASN A 181 2.39 4.64 14.70
CA ASN A 181 2.00 5.76 15.55
C ASN A 181 1.73 5.32 16.99
N TYR A 182 1.63 4.01 17.23
CA TYR A 182 1.37 3.49 18.56
C TYR A 182 2.50 3.88 19.51
N ARG A 183 2.16 4.72 20.49
CA ARG A 183 2.99 4.96 21.67
C ARG A 183 2.39 4.12 22.78
N GLU A 184 3.21 3.24 23.39
CA GLU A 184 2.76 2.54 24.59
C GLU A 184 2.27 3.58 25.61
N PRO A 185 1.09 3.35 26.23
CA PRO A 185 0.70 4.18 27.35
C PRO A 185 1.77 4.01 28.44
N VAL A 186 2.47 5.10 28.74
CA VAL A 186 3.48 5.12 29.81
C VAL A 186 2.79 4.65 31.09
N ALA A 187 3.30 3.57 31.68
CA ALA A 187 2.80 3.05 32.94
C ALA A 187 2.94 4.11 34.04
N GLY A 188 1.90 4.93 34.24
CA GLY A 188 1.96 6.08 35.14
C GLY A 188 0.70 6.96 35.21
N GLU A 189 -0.13 7.02 34.15
CA GLU A 189 -1.41 7.74 34.24
C GLU A 189 -2.52 6.81 34.74
N VAL A 190 -2.53 6.61 36.05
CA VAL A 190 -3.69 6.07 36.78
C VAL A 190 -4.81 7.10 36.68
N ALA A 191 -5.68 6.93 35.69
CA ALA A 191 -6.99 7.58 35.69
C ALA A 191 -7.80 7.04 36.88
N GLN A 192 -7.87 7.83 37.95
CA GLN A 192 -8.77 7.60 39.06
C GLN A 192 -10.22 7.67 38.58
N GLY A 193 -10.93 6.54 38.75
CA GLY A 193 -12.33 6.53 39.16
C GLY A 193 -13.37 6.70 38.05
N THR A 194 -13.98 5.58 37.64
CA THR A 194 -15.38 5.32 38.01
C THR A 194 -15.73 3.85 37.76
N GLU A 195 -15.97 3.13 38.86
CA GLU A 195 -16.60 1.81 38.86
C GLU A 195 -18.04 1.90 38.34
N LYS A 196 -18.44 0.99 37.44
CA LYS A 196 -19.60 0.11 37.69
C LYS A 196 -19.82 -0.97 36.62
N ASP A 197 -20.15 -2.14 37.16
CA ASP A 197 -20.86 -3.29 36.62
C ASP A 197 -20.18 -4.23 35.61
N SER A 198 -19.52 -5.21 36.23
CA SER A 198 -19.31 -6.59 35.80
C SER A 198 -20.53 -7.26 35.15
N LYS A 199 -20.32 -7.83 33.95
CA LYS A 199 -21.04 -9.01 33.45
C LYS A 199 -20.11 -9.92 32.65
N GLU A 200 -20.17 -11.20 32.99
CA GLU A 200 -19.42 -12.36 32.49
C GLU A 200 -19.41 -12.58 30.96
N PRO A 201 -18.43 -13.34 30.44
CA PRO A 201 -18.16 -13.44 29.01
C PRO A 201 -19.12 -14.39 28.31
N ARG A 202 -19.87 -13.87 27.32
CA ARG A 202 -20.59 -14.69 26.34
C ARG A 202 -19.68 -14.97 25.15
N THR A 203 -19.55 -16.26 24.83
CA THR A 203 -18.95 -16.78 23.60
C THR A 203 -19.51 -16.09 22.35
N PRO A 204 -18.69 -15.71 21.35
CA PRO A 204 -19.20 -15.16 20.12
C PRO A 204 -19.84 -16.27 19.29
N ARG A 205 -21.16 -16.15 19.06
CA ARG A 205 -21.85 -16.89 17.99
C ARG A 205 -21.40 -16.35 16.64
N GLU A 206 -21.09 -17.27 15.73
CA GLU A 206 -20.90 -17.02 14.30
C GLU A 206 -22.12 -16.26 13.74
N GLY A 207 -21.93 -14.97 13.49
CA GLY A 207 -22.87 -14.11 12.82
C GLY A 207 -22.06 -13.11 12.03
N THR A 208 -22.26 -13.08 10.71
CA THR A 208 -21.62 -12.16 9.77
C THR A 208 -21.88 -10.71 10.17
N SER A 209 -21.02 -10.13 11.00
CA SER A 209 -20.93 -8.69 11.20
C SER A 209 -20.29 -8.09 9.94
N GLN A 210 -21.11 -7.60 9.03
CA GLN A 210 -20.64 -6.74 7.95
C GLN A 210 -20.11 -5.45 8.60
N THR A 211 -18.80 -5.39 8.76
CA THR A 211 -18.12 -4.23 9.31
C THR A 211 -18.21 -3.05 8.34
N PRO A 212 -18.16 -1.81 8.84
CA PRO A 212 -18.21 -0.63 7.99
C PRO A 212 -16.99 -0.62 7.06
N ASN A 213 -17.22 -0.75 5.75
CA ASN A 213 -16.13 -0.82 4.78
C ASN A 213 -15.27 0.47 4.80
N GLY A 214 -13.95 0.31 4.73
CA GLY A 214 -12.99 1.42 4.69
C GLY A 214 -12.56 1.96 6.05
N THR A 215 -12.72 1.18 7.13
CA THR A 215 -12.05 1.41 8.42
C THR A 215 -10.96 0.39 8.65
N MET A 216 -9.90 0.80 9.34
CA MET A 216 -8.86 -0.12 9.83
C MET A 216 -9.37 -0.86 11.07
N GLU A 217 -9.26 -2.18 11.07
CA GLU A 217 -9.68 -3.05 12.18
C GLU A 217 -8.46 -3.65 12.87
N ASP A 218 -8.56 -3.96 14.16
CA ASP A 218 -7.51 -4.67 14.87
C ASP A 218 -7.34 -6.10 14.34
N PHE A 219 -6.09 -6.48 14.06
CA PHE A 219 -5.76 -7.79 13.51
C PHE A 219 -4.86 -8.62 14.44
N GLY A 220 -3.98 -7.97 15.20
CA GLY A 220 -3.04 -8.64 16.10
C GLY A 220 -1.86 -7.74 16.47
N SER A 221 -0.71 -8.36 16.73
CA SER A 221 0.56 -7.66 16.98
C SER A 221 1.66 -8.23 16.10
N SER A 222 2.60 -7.39 15.71
CA SER A 222 3.74 -7.78 14.89
C SER A 222 4.82 -8.49 15.71
N PRO A 223 5.80 -9.14 15.07
CA PRO A 223 6.97 -9.68 15.76
C PRO A 223 7.76 -8.62 16.55
N ALA A 224 7.65 -7.35 16.16
CA ALA A 224 8.25 -6.21 16.85
C ALA A 224 7.37 -5.68 18.01
N GLY A 225 6.20 -6.29 18.26
CA GLY A 225 5.26 -5.90 19.31
C GLY A 225 4.30 -4.76 18.93
N LEU A 226 4.40 -4.21 17.72
CA LEU A 226 3.52 -3.12 17.26
C LEU A 226 2.13 -3.65 16.89
N PRO A 227 1.05 -2.88 17.12
CA PRO A 227 -0.29 -3.28 16.71
C PRO A 227 -0.40 -3.47 15.20
N GLN A 228 -1.12 -4.51 14.79
CA GLN A 228 -1.46 -4.77 13.40
C GLN A 228 -2.90 -4.39 13.12
N LYS A 229 -3.11 -3.74 11.98
CA LYS A 229 -4.42 -3.38 11.46
C LYS A 229 -4.72 -4.09 10.16
N ILE A 230 -5.99 -4.41 9.91
CA ILE A 230 -6.45 -4.95 8.64
C ILE A 230 -7.41 -3.97 7.96
N LEU A 231 -7.29 -3.83 6.64
CA LEU A 231 -8.15 -2.99 5.83
C LEU A 231 -8.71 -3.78 4.65
N ALA A 232 -10.02 -3.97 4.62
CA ALA A 232 -10.69 -4.60 3.49
C ALA A 232 -10.65 -3.69 2.26
N CYS A 233 -10.19 -4.23 1.13
CA CYS A 233 -10.20 -3.51 -0.14
C CYS A 233 -10.19 -4.48 -1.33
N ARG A 234 -10.51 -3.95 -2.52
CA ARG A 234 -10.52 -4.71 -3.77
C ARG A 234 -9.43 -4.27 -4.73
N ILE A 235 -8.93 -3.06 -4.56
CA ILE A 235 -7.85 -2.49 -5.35
C ILE A 235 -6.84 -1.87 -4.39
N CYS A 236 -5.56 -2.19 -4.60
CA CYS A 236 -4.41 -1.58 -3.93
C CYS A 236 -3.46 -1.08 -5.02
N ILE A 237 -3.08 0.19 -4.95
CA ILE A 237 -2.09 0.82 -5.83
C ILE A 237 -0.93 1.27 -4.97
N THR A 238 0.21 0.61 -5.08
CA THR A 238 1.46 1.01 -4.41
C THR A 238 2.21 2.00 -5.28
N ALA A 239 2.69 3.09 -4.69
CA ALA A 239 3.37 4.15 -5.43
C ALA A 239 4.78 4.43 -4.92
N ASP A 240 5.26 3.64 -3.96
CA ASP A 240 6.48 3.92 -3.21
C ASP A 240 7.43 2.74 -3.18
N SER A 241 8.72 3.07 -3.18
CA SER A 241 9.81 2.14 -2.94
C SER A 241 10.16 2.00 -1.46
N VAL A 242 9.22 2.21 -0.53
CA VAL A 242 9.51 2.16 0.90
C VAL A 242 8.68 1.05 1.54
N ASN A 243 9.35 -0.05 1.89
CA ASN A 243 8.82 -1.07 2.78
C ASN A 243 9.92 -1.65 3.66
#